data_AF-A0A7Y5XX84-F1
#
_entry.id   AF-A0A7Y5XX84-F1
#
_cell.length_a   1.000
_cell.length_b   1.000
_cell.length_c   1.000
_cell.angle_alpha   90.00
_cell.angle_beta   90.00
_cell.angle_gamma   90.00
#
_symmetry.space_group_name_H-M   'P 1'
#
loop_
_entity.id
_entity.type
_entity.pdbx_description
1 polymer ?
#
loop_
_entity_poly.entity_id
_entity_poly.type
_entity_poly.pdbx_seq_one_letter_code
_entity_poly.pdbx_strand_id
1 'polypeptide(L)'
;MSATDYSPANGHAQRYDGAVTPPQNLEAEQSVLGAVLLSDTALPALIIDERLQPGDFYRESHGLIFTAMLTLHGAGEPVDALTLVEHLKQNGQLDAVGGRATVDLLAGSVPAVGNVRQYARIVRENAMLRRLLDAAYEIQSKVHSHEAPPRELVDLAERTILEVAHEDSRKDFRSIEVVLDAETTKLAELSRAGKAITGTASGYEDLDTITGGFQPGNLIILAARPSMGKCLAGSTLVYDPTTGGRRRIDELVEAIERGEEAFVASLDEDMRLRTSRATAGLRSGVQQTYRLTTRLGRNIDATANHPLVTLQGGRERRELAIGERIAVP
;
A
#
# COMPACT_ATOMS: atom_id res chain seq x y z
N MET A 1 -61.91 -11.58 -18.41
CA MET A 1 -60.53 -11.75 -18.94
C MET A 1 -60.31 -10.62 -19.93
N SER A 2 -59.55 -9.61 -19.56
CA SER A 2 -59.14 -8.52 -20.46
C SER A 2 -57.66 -8.32 -20.24
N ALA A 3 -56.88 -8.67 -21.27
CA ALA A 3 -55.45 -8.50 -21.29
C ALA A 3 -55.12 -7.00 -21.33
N THR A 4 -54.40 -6.52 -20.34
CA THR A 4 -53.82 -5.18 -20.34
C THR A 4 -52.48 -5.28 -21.06
N ASP A 5 -52.45 -4.79 -22.29
CA ASP A 5 -51.24 -4.63 -23.09
C ASP A 5 -50.25 -3.70 -22.38
N TYR A 6 -49.07 -4.24 -22.10
CA TYR A 6 -47.93 -3.50 -21.58
C TYR A 6 -47.16 -2.90 -22.76
N SER A 7 -47.32 -1.59 -22.99
CA SER A 7 -46.54 -0.82 -23.98
C SER A 7 -45.17 -0.47 -23.38
N PRO A 8 -44.04 -0.82 -24.02
CA PRO A 8 -42.72 -0.44 -23.51
C PRO A 8 -42.51 1.04 -23.78
N ALA A 9 -42.24 1.80 -22.71
CA ALA A 9 -41.89 3.20 -22.79
C ALA A 9 -40.62 3.38 -23.63
N ASN A 10 -40.76 4.05 -24.79
CA ASN A 10 -39.66 4.60 -25.55
C ASN A 10 -38.96 5.67 -24.71
N GLY A 11 -37.91 5.27 -23.98
CA GLY A 11 -36.94 6.17 -23.39
C GLY A 11 -36.10 6.82 -24.48
N HIS A 12 -36.57 7.95 -25.01
CA HIS A 12 -35.73 8.82 -25.83
C HIS A 12 -34.50 9.23 -25.02
N ALA A 13 -33.31 8.79 -25.45
CA ALA A 13 -32.04 9.30 -24.95
C ALA A 13 -32.06 10.83 -25.07
N GLN A 14 -32.06 11.51 -23.92
CA GLN A 14 -31.94 12.96 -23.86
C GLN A 14 -30.63 13.34 -24.56
N ARG A 15 -30.74 14.03 -25.69
CA ARG A 15 -29.60 14.69 -26.33
C ARG A 15 -29.07 15.72 -25.33
N TYR A 16 -27.83 15.53 -24.88
CA TYR A 16 -27.12 16.51 -24.08
C TYR A 16 -26.81 17.73 -24.95
N ASP A 17 -27.77 18.64 -25.06
CA ASP A 17 -27.62 19.95 -25.70
C ASP A 17 -27.19 20.96 -24.63
N GLY A 18 -25.88 21.08 -24.44
CA GLY A 18 -25.24 22.08 -23.59
C GLY A 18 -23.74 21.91 -23.68
N ALA A 19 -22.99 23.01 -23.86
CA ALA A 19 -21.54 22.98 -23.81
C ALA A 19 -21.09 22.61 -22.39
N VAL A 20 -21.03 21.30 -22.12
CA VAL A 20 -20.51 20.77 -20.86
C VAL A 20 -19.03 21.10 -20.85
N THR A 21 -18.62 21.91 -19.89
CA THR A 21 -17.19 22.19 -19.72
C THR A 21 -16.52 20.87 -19.37
N PRO A 22 -15.42 20.47 -20.04
CA PRO A 22 -14.77 19.21 -19.74
C PRO A 22 -14.40 19.10 -18.25
N PRO A 23 -14.43 17.89 -17.66
CA PRO A 23 -14.09 17.67 -16.25
C PRO A 23 -12.74 18.28 -15.87
N GLN A 24 -12.76 19.16 -14.86
CA GLN A 24 -11.59 19.92 -14.43
C GLN A 24 -11.72 20.30 -12.95
N ASN A 25 -10.57 20.50 -12.30
CA ASN A 25 -10.50 21.14 -10.99
C ASN A 25 -9.27 22.06 -10.93
N LEU A 26 -9.49 23.33 -11.24
CA LEU A 26 -8.42 24.32 -11.35
C LEU A 26 -7.76 24.63 -10.00
N GLU A 27 -8.52 24.58 -8.91
CA GLU A 27 -7.99 24.80 -7.56
C GLU A 27 -7.04 23.66 -7.16
N ALA A 28 -7.37 22.41 -7.52
CA ALA A 28 -6.49 21.27 -7.31
C ALA A 28 -5.21 21.39 -8.15
N GLU A 29 -5.31 21.78 -9.42
CA GLU A 29 -4.14 22.03 -10.26
C GLU A 29 -3.22 23.10 -9.67
N GLN A 30 -3.78 24.24 -9.26
CA GLN A 30 -3.03 25.32 -8.61
C GLN A 30 -2.36 24.85 -7.32
N SER A 31 -3.09 24.09 -6.49
CA SER A 31 -2.57 23.53 -5.24
C SER A 31 -1.41 22.57 -5.47
N VAL A 32 -1.46 21.74 -6.53
CA VAL A 32 -0.38 20.82 -6.91
C VAL A 32 0.87 21.60 -7.32
N LEU A 33 0.73 22.54 -8.27
CA LEU A 33 1.86 23.31 -8.76
C LEU A 33 2.48 24.18 -7.66
N GLY A 34 1.65 24.85 -6.86
CA GLY A 34 2.12 25.64 -5.74
C GLY A 34 2.84 24.80 -4.69
N ALA A 35 2.35 23.57 -4.39
CA ALA A 35 2.99 22.71 -3.41
C ALA A 35 4.41 22.29 -3.85
N VAL A 36 4.62 22.09 -5.15
CA VAL A 36 5.96 21.85 -5.73
C VAL A 36 6.88 23.04 -5.52
N LEU A 37 6.39 24.27 -5.71
CA LEU A 37 7.19 25.49 -5.50
C LEU A 37 7.56 25.74 -4.03
N LEU A 38 6.77 25.20 -3.09
CA LEU A 38 6.96 25.38 -1.65
C LEU A 38 7.76 24.25 -1.00
N SER A 39 7.84 23.07 -1.62
CA SER A 39 8.56 21.92 -1.08
C SER A 39 9.25 21.10 -2.15
N ASP A 40 10.56 20.92 -1.95
CA ASP A 40 11.44 20.02 -2.70
C ASP A 40 11.00 18.55 -2.68
N THR A 41 10.30 18.11 -1.62
CA THR A 41 9.79 16.74 -1.50
C THR A 41 8.48 16.48 -2.25
N ALA A 42 7.74 17.53 -2.63
CA ALA A 42 6.42 17.37 -3.24
C ALA A 42 6.51 16.79 -4.66
N LEU A 43 7.44 17.31 -5.49
CA LEU A 43 7.56 16.88 -6.87
C LEU A 43 7.96 15.39 -7.02
N PRO A 44 8.95 14.86 -6.27
CA PRO A 44 9.23 13.43 -6.28
C PRO A 44 8.01 12.56 -5.92
N ALA A 45 7.24 12.95 -4.89
CA ALA A 45 6.04 12.22 -4.51
C ALA A 45 4.97 12.21 -5.62
N LEU A 46 4.83 13.33 -6.35
CA LEU A 46 3.90 13.43 -7.49
C LEU A 46 4.29 12.55 -8.66
N ILE A 47 5.59 12.46 -8.96
CA ILE A 47 6.13 11.65 -10.06
C ILE A 47 6.07 10.16 -9.71
N ILE A 48 6.43 9.79 -8.47
CA ILE A 48 6.59 8.40 -8.06
C ILE A 48 5.25 7.79 -7.64
N ASP A 49 4.54 8.43 -6.71
CA ASP A 49 3.33 7.87 -6.08
C ASP A 49 2.10 8.05 -6.98
N GLU A 50 1.92 9.25 -7.53
CA GLU A 50 0.71 9.62 -8.28
C GLU A 50 0.92 9.63 -9.81
N ARG A 51 2.17 9.52 -10.27
CA ARG A 51 2.59 9.50 -11.69
C ARG A 51 1.99 10.61 -12.56
N LEU A 52 1.79 11.77 -11.96
CA LEU A 52 1.17 12.91 -12.63
C LEU A 52 1.96 13.32 -13.88
N GLN A 53 1.28 13.52 -15.00
CA GLN A 53 1.87 13.94 -16.27
C GLN A 53 1.45 15.38 -16.63
N PRO A 54 2.23 16.11 -17.44
CA PRO A 54 1.83 17.42 -17.95
C PRO A 54 0.46 17.43 -18.63
N GLY A 55 0.11 16.35 -19.35
CA GLY A 55 -1.18 16.21 -20.02
C GLY A 55 -2.38 15.96 -19.09
N ASP A 56 -2.15 15.68 -17.80
CA ASP A 56 -3.25 15.53 -16.83
C ASP A 56 -3.84 16.89 -16.40
N PHE A 57 -3.15 18.00 -16.66
CA PHE A 57 -3.67 19.33 -16.39
C PHE A 57 -4.68 19.76 -17.46
N TYR A 58 -5.80 20.34 -17.05
CA TYR A 58 -6.78 20.88 -17.99
C TYR A 58 -6.25 22.16 -18.64
N ARG A 59 -5.61 23.04 -17.85
CA ARG A 59 -5.00 24.24 -18.40
C ARG A 59 -3.66 23.91 -19.03
N GLU A 60 -3.53 24.23 -20.32
CA GLU A 60 -2.28 24.08 -21.05
C GLU A 60 -1.12 24.83 -20.36
N SER A 61 -1.37 26.03 -19.85
CA SER A 61 -0.37 26.80 -19.09
C SER A 61 0.12 26.06 -17.84
N HIS A 62 -0.76 25.35 -17.13
CA HIS A 62 -0.37 24.54 -15.98
C HIS A 62 0.47 23.32 -16.40
N GLY A 63 0.11 22.67 -17.52
CA GLY A 63 0.91 21.58 -18.10
C GLY A 63 2.31 22.03 -18.51
N LEU A 64 2.44 23.21 -19.12
CA LEU A 64 3.74 23.82 -19.46
C LEU A 64 4.57 24.11 -18.21
N ILE A 65 3.95 24.67 -17.17
CA ILE A 65 4.61 24.91 -15.88
C ILE A 65 5.12 23.59 -15.30
N PHE A 66 4.29 22.55 -15.25
CA PHE A 66 4.70 21.25 -14.73
C PHE A 66 5.84 20.63 -15.55
N THR A 67 5.82 20.78 -16.88
CA THR A 67 6.92 20.34 -17.77
C THR A 67 8.24 21.03 -17.43
N ALA A 68 8.21 22.35 -17.20
CA ALA A 68 9.38 23.11 -16.76
C ALA A 68 9.89 22.66 -15.39
N MET A 69 8.99 22.38 -14.43
CA MET A 69 9.36 21.83 -13.12
C MET A 69 10.06 20.46 -13.25
N LEU A 70 9.54 19.56 -14.11
CA LEU A 70 10.17 18.27 -14.38
C LEU A 70 11.57 18.43 -15.01
N THR A 71 11.72 19.39 -15.92
CA THR A 71 12.99 19.66 -16.60
C THR A 71 14.06 20.15 -15.62
N LEU A 72 13.70 21.12 -14.77
CA LEU A 72 14.59 21.62 -13.70
C LEU A 72 14.99 20.51 -12.73
N HIS A 73 14.01 19.71 -12.29
CA HIS A 73 14.27 18.58 -11.40
C HIS A 73 15.21 17.54 -12.04
N GLY A 74 15.01 17.23 -13.32
CA GLY A 74 15.88 16.31 -14.08
C GLY A 74 17.31 16.84 -14.27
N ALA A 75 17.49 18.15 -14.29
CA ALA A 75 18.81 18.81 -14.32
C ALA A 75 19.46 18.89 -12.92
N GLY A 76 18.77 18.47 -11.87
CA GLY A 76 19.23 18.61 -10.48
C GLY A 76 19.15 20.04 -9.96
N GLU A 77 18.40 20.91 -10.62
CA GLU A 77 18.18 22.29 -10.18
C GLU A 77 17.00 22.37 -9.19
N PRO A 78 17.08 23.26 -8.19
CA PRO A 78 15.97 23.46 -7.26
C PRO A 78 14.76 24.03 -8.00
N VAL A 79 13.57 23.50 -7.70
CA VAL A 79 12.30 23.93 -8.31
C VAL A 79 11.60 24.89 -7.36
N ASP A 80 11.87 26.19 -7.52
CA ASP A 80 11.20 27.26 -6.78
C ASP A 80 10.67 28.33 -7.75
N ALA A 81 9.96 29.33 -7.23
CA ALA A 81 9.34 30.35 -8.07
C ALA A 81 10.37 31.16 -8.88
N LEU A 82 11.55 31.40 -8.34
CA LEU A 82 12.59 32.18 -9.01
C LEU A 82 13.23 31.38 -10.14
N THR A 83 13.65 30.13 -9.84
CA THR A 83 14.28 29.26 -10.85
C THR A 83 13.32 28.90 -11.96
N LEU A 84 12.05 28.63 -11.64
CA LEU A 84 11.02 28.36 -12.63
C LEU A 84 10.77 29.55 -13.56
N VAL A 85 10.66 30.77 -13.03
CA VAL A 85 10.45 31.98 -13.85
C VAL A 85 11.64 32.21 -14.79
N GLU A 86 12.86 32.04 -14.29
CA GLU A 86 14.07 32.22 -15.11
C GLU A 86 14.14 31.16 -16.21
N HIS A 87 13.85 29.89 -15.89
CA HIS A 87 13.81 28.80 -16.87
C HIS A 87 12.76 29.04 -17.97
N LEU A 88 11.53 29.40 -17.58
CA LEU A 88 10.46 29.73 -18.52
C LEU A 88 10.79 30.94 -19.39
N LYS A 89 11.50 31.92 -18.84
CA LYS A 89 11.95 33.11 -19.58
C LYS A 89 13.02 32.76 -20.60
N GLN A 90 14.03 31.98 -20.21
CA GLN A 90 15.11 31.54 -21.10
C GLN A 90 14.59 30.71 -22.27
N ASN A 91 13.53 29.93 -22.05
CA ASN A 91 12.89 29.12 -23.09
C ASN A 91 11.81 29.87 -23.88
N GLY A 92 11.57 31.16 -23.60
CA GLY A 92 10.54 31.97 -24.29
C GLY A 92 9.10 31.54 -24.00
N GLN A 93 8.87 30.81 -22.92
CA GLN A 93 7.55 30.25 -22.53
C GLN A 93 6.85 31.06 -21.43
N LEU A 94 7.54 32.06 -20.84
CA LEU A 94 7.00 32.84 -19.71
C LEU A 94 5.68 33.54 -20.04
N ASP A 95 5.55 34.10 -21.24
CA ASP A 95 4.30 34.77 -21.64
C ASP A 95 3.16 33.77 -21.88
N ALA A 96 3.47 32.58 -22.40
CA ALA A 96 2.49 31.51 -22.65
C ALA A 96 1.87 30.97 -21.35
N VAL A 97 2.59 31.01 -20.23
CA VAL A 97 2.06 30.61 -18.92
C VAL A 97 1.36 31.75 -18.16
N GLY A 98 1.21 32.93 -18.77
CA GLY A 98 0.58 34.11 -18.17
C GLY A 98 1.54 35.03 -17.40
N GLY A 99 2.84 34.86 -17.59
CA GLY A 99 3.87 35.71 -17.01
C GLY A 99 4.25 35.36 -15.57
N ARG A 100 5.19 36.15 -15.03
CA ARG A 100 5.72 35.97 -13.67
C ARG A 100 4.63 35.99 -12.59
N ALA A 101 3.63 36.86 -12.75
CA ALA A 101 2.55 37.02 -11.78
C ALA A 101 1.79 35.70 -11.54
N THR A 102 1.62 34.86 -12.57
CA THR A 102 0.97 33.55 -12.44
C THR A 102 1.78 32.61 -11.53
N VAL A 103 3.10 32.55 -11.72
CA VAL A 103 3.97 31.69 -10.90
C VAL A 103 3.97 32.14 -9.45
N ASP A 104 4.04 33.46 -9.22
CA ASP A 104 3.97 34.04 -7.87
C ASP A 104 2.62 33.74 -7.19
N LEU A 105 1.52 33.78 -7.94
CA LEU A 105 0.18 33.43 -7.43
C LEU A 105 0.06 31.93 -7.09
N LEU A 106 0.65 31.04 -7.89
CA LEU A 106 0.64 29.60 -7.62
C LEU A 106 1.30 29.29 -6.28
N ALA A 107 2.46 29.90 -6.01
CA ALA A 107 3.15 29.75 -4.72
C ALA A 107 2.30 30.23 -3.53
N GLY A 108 1.43 31.23 -3.73
CA GLY A 108 0.54 31.76 -2.70
C GLY A 108 -0.80 31.02 -2.54
N SER A 109 -1.15 30.10 -3.46
CA SER A 109 -2.51 29.51 -3.55
C SER A 109 -2.73 28.21 -2.77
N VAL A 110 -1.69 27.65 -2.14
CA VAL A 110 -1.74 26.30 -1.54
C VAL A 110 -2.33 26.33 -0.13
N PRO A 111 -3.47 25.65 0.13
CA PRO A 111 -4.07 25.61 1.47
C PRO A 111 -3.22 24.81 2.47
N ALA A 112 -2.65 23.68 2.02
CA ALA A 112 -1.78 22.83 2.82
C ALA A 112 -0.89 21.94 1.91
N VAL A 113 0.43 22.14 1.97
CA VAL A 113 1.42 21.37 1.18
C VAL A 113 1.35 19.87 1.47
N GLY A 114 1.04 19.47 2.72
CA GLY A 114 0.95 18.06 3.12
C GLY A 114 -0.11 17.22 2.39
N ASN A 115 -1.11 17.88 1.77
CA ASN A 115 -2.20 17.20 1.05
C ASN A 115 -1.95 17.09 -0.47
N VAL A 116 -0.74 17.40 -0.95
CA VAL A 116 -0.41 17.48 -2.38
C VAL A 116 -0.82 16.22 -3.17
N ARG A 117 -0.67 15.02 -2.59
CA ARG A 117 -1.09 13.76 -3.21
C ARG A 117 -2.60 13.69 -3.44
N GLN A 118 -3.40 14.17 -2.50
CA GLN A 118 -4.85 14.19 -2.65
C GLN A 118 -5.27 15.13 -3.79
N TYR A 119 -4.64 16.31 -3.89
CA TYR A 119 -4.92 17.23 -4.99
C TYR A 119 -4.49 16.64 -6.34
N ALA A 120 -3.35 15.96 -6.41
CA ALA A 120 -2.91 15.28 -7.61
C ALA A 120 -3.86 14.16 -8.07
N ARG A 121 -4.43 13.41 -7.13
CA ARG A 121 -5.49 12.42 -7.44
C ARG A 121 -6.69 13.08 -8.09
N ILE A 122 -7.15 14.20 -7.56
CA ILE A 122 -8.28 14.95 -8.14
C ILE A 122 -7.95 15.39 -9.58
N VAL A 123 -6.72 15.88 -9.84
CA VAL A 123 -6.29 16.25 -11.19
C VAL A 123 -6.31 15.04 -12.13
N ARG A 124 -5.75 13.90 -11.70
CA ARG A 124 -5.72 12.65 -12.48
C ARG A 124 -7.09 12.06 -12.75
N GLU A 125 -7.99 12.06 -11.77
CA GLU A 125 -9.38 11.61 -11.93
C GLU A 125 -10.10 12.45 -12.98
N ASN A 126 -9.94 13.78 -12.94
CA ASN A 126 -10.52 14.66 -13.96
C ASN A 126 -9.87 14.43 -15.34
N ALA A 127 -8.56 14.23 -15.41
CA ALA A 127 -7.88 13.88 -16.66
C ALA A 127 -8.37 12.57 -17.26
N MET A 128 -8.63 11.56 -16.42
CA MET A 128 -9.21 10.28 -16.85
C MET A 128 -10.62 10.48 -17.43
N LEU A 129 -11.46 11.28 -16.77
CA LEU A 129 -12.79 11.61 -17.30
C LEU A 129 -12.70 12.35 -18.64
N ARG A 130 -11.72 13.26 -18.83
CA ARG A 130 -11.51 13.94 -20.12
C ARG A 130 -11.10 12.97 -21.21
N ARG A 131 -10.12 12.10 -20.98
CA ARG A 131 -9.71 11.06 -21.94
C ARG A 131 -10.88 10.15 -22.34
N LEU A 132 -11.74 9.80 -21.38
CA LEU A 132 -12.92 8.98 -21.66
C LEU A 132 -13.94 9.73 -22.56
N LEU A 133 -14.11 11.04 -22.35
CA LEU A 133 -14.94 11.87 -23.22
C LEU A 133 -14.35 11.97 -24.63
N ASP A 134 -13.04 12.19 -24.75
CA ASP A 134 -12.35 12.28 -26.04
C ASP A 134 -12.50 10.96 -26.83
N ALA A 135 -12.29 9.83 -26.16
CA ALA A 135 -12.53 8.50 -26.73
C ALA A 135 -13.98 8.32 -27.20
N ALA A 136 -14.96 8.75 -26.39
CA ALA A 136 -16.37 8.67 -26.76
C ALA A 136 -16.69 9.53 -27.99
N TYR A 137 -16.13 10.75 -28.08
CA TYR A 137 -16.29 11.62 -29.24
C TYR A 137 -15.63 11.07 -30.50
N GLU A 138 -14.45 10.46 -30.37
CA GLU A 138 -13.77 9.80 -31.49
C GLU A 138 -14.62 8.65 -32.04
N ILE A 139 -15.09 7.76 -31.16
CA ILE A 139 -15.95 6.63 -31.53
C ILE A 139 -17.23 7.15 -32.19
N GLN A 140 -17.89 8.15 -31.61
CA GLN A 140 -19.10 8.75 -32.15
C GLN A 140 -18.88 9.34 -33.55
N SER A 141 -17.79 10.09 -33.73
CA SER A 141 -17.42 10.71 -35.00
C SER A 141 -17.26 9.67 -36.10
N LYS A 142 -16.53 8.59 -35.82
CA LYS A 142 -16.25 7.49 -36.77
C LYS A 142 -17.48 6.67 -37.12
N VAL A 143 -18.38 6.46 -36.16
CA VAL A 143 -19.67 5.81 -36.39
C VAL A 143 -20.55 6.69 -37.27
N HIS A 144 -20.57 8.01 -37.04
CA HIS A 144 -21.37 8.93 -37.84
C HIS A 144 -20.86 9.05 -39.28
N SER A 145 -19.53 9.10 -39.47
CA SER A 145 -18.89 9.20 -40.78
C SER A 145 -18.92 7.89 -41.58
N HIS A 146 -19.35 6.77 -40.98
CA HIS A 146 -19.34 5.44 -41.59
C HIS A 146 -17.96 5.06 -42.17
N GLU A 147 -16.88 5.41 -41.46
CA GLU A 147 -15.50 5.25 -41.91
C GLU A 147 -15.08 3.78 -42.16
N ALA A 148 -15.76 2.80 -41.56
CA ALA A 148 -15.44 1.39 -41.67
C ALA A 148 -16.69 0.50 -41.53
N PRO A 149 -16.61 -0.80 -41.90
CA PRO A 149 -17.67 -1.77 -41.63
C PRO A 149 -18.01 -1.87 -40.14
N PRO A 150 -19.27 -2.18 -39.75
CA PRO A 150 -19.68 -2.16 -38.35
C PRO A 150 -18.84 -3.00 -37.39
N ARG A 151 -18.33 -4.16 -37.82
CA ARG A 151 -17.45 -5.00 -36.98
C ARG A 151 -16.12 -4.31 -36.66
N GLU A 152 -15.51 -3.68 -37.64
CA GLU A 152 -14.24 -2.97 -37.46
C GLU A 152 -14.40 -1.75 -36.55
N LEU A 153 -15.56 -1.07 -36.60
CA LEU A 153 -15.88 0.03 -35.68
C LEU A 153 -16.07 -0.45 -34.24
N VAL A 154 -16.63 -1.64 -34.02
CA VAL A 154 -16.70 -2.25 -32.68
C VAL A 154 -15.30 -2.57 -32.16
N ASP A 155 -14.46 -3.21 -32.98
CA ASP A 155 -13.07 -3.54 -32.61
C ASP A 155 -12.23 -2.27 -32.35
N LEU A 156 -12.50 -1.17 -33.06
CA LEU A 156 -11.89 0.12 -32.78
C LEU A 156 -12.36 0.67 -31.43
N ALA A 157 -13.67 0.69 -31.18
CA ALA A 157 -14.22 1.20 -29.92
C ALA A 157 -13.69 0.43 -28.70
N GLU A 158 -13.58 -0.90 -28.81
CA GLU A 158 -12.98 -1.72 -27.76
C GLU A 158 -11.52 -1.31 -27.48
N ARG A 159 -10.70 -1.15 -28.53
CA ARG A 159 -9.31 -0.70 -28.40
C ARG A 159 -9.19 0.69 -27.78
N THR A 160 -9.94 1.66 -28.27
CA THR A 160 -9.90 3.05 -27.76
C THR A 160 -10.29 3.12 -26.28
N ILE A 161 -11.33 2.38 -25.86
CA ILE A 161 -11.72 2.35 -24.44
C ILE A 161 -10.69 1.62 -23.58
N LEU A 162 -10.11 0.53 -24.07
CA LEU A 162 -9.04 -0.19 -23.37
C LEU A 162 -7.79 0.67 -23.20
N GLU A 163 -7.42 1.50 -24.17
CA GLU A 163 -6.27 2.42 -24.07
C GLU A 163 -6.45 3.43 -22.94
N VAL A 164 -7.65 4.00 -22.81
CA VAL A 164 -8.00 4.90 -21.68
C VAL A 164 -7.85 4.18 -20.34
N ALA A 165 -8.29 2.92 -20.24
CA ALA A 165 -8.16 2.12 -19.02
C ALA A 165 -6.71 1.74 -18.68
N HIS A 166 -5.86 1.51 -19.68
CA HIS A 166 -4.48 1.08 -19.47
C HIS A 166 -3.56 2.18 -18.93
N GLU A 167 -3.80 3.45 -19.27
CA GLU A 167 -2.99 4.56 -18.74
C GLU A 167 -3.11 4.72 -17.22
N ASP A 168 -4.26 4.38 -16.64
CA ASP A 168 -4.49 4.45 -15.19
C ASP A 168 -3.98 3.21 -14.44
N SER A 169 -3.91 2.06 -15.13
CA SER A 169 -3.49 0.75 -14.59
C SER A 169 -1.99 0.61 -14.30
N ARG A 170 -1.19 1.64 -14.61
CA ARG A 170 0.26 1.65 -14.33
C ARG A 170 0.61 1.69 -12.84
N LYS A 171 -0.36 1.66 -11.93
CA LYS A 171 -0.15 1.60 -10.49
C LYS A 171 0.63 0.37 -10.01
N ASP A 172 0.70 -0.73 -10.79
CA ASP A 172 1.25 -1.99 -10.29
C ASP A 172 2.40 -2.65 -11.08
N PHE A 173 2.96 -1.98 -12.10
CA PHE A 173 4.12 -2.52 -12.82
C PHE A 173 5.38 -1.70 -12.53
N ARG A 174 6.29 -2.28 -11.73
CA ARG A 174 7.70 -1.88 -11.65
C ARG A 174 8.47 -2.62 -12.75
N SER A 175 9.40 -1.95 -13.43
CA SER A 175 10.32 -2.65 -14.35
C SER A 175 11.06 -3.74 -13.58
N ILE A 176 11.14 -4.93 -14.17
CA ILE A 176 11.84 -6.06 -13.54
C ILE A 176 13.30 -5.73 -13.29
N GLU A 177 13.92 -4.90 -14.13
CA GLU A 177 15.31 -4.43 -13.95
C GLU A 177 15.47 -3.63 -12.66
N VAL A 178 14.54 -2.72 -12.35
CA VAL A 178 14.58 -1.90 -11.13
C VAL A 178 14.38 -2.77 -9.88
N VAL A 179 13.51 -3.77 -9.97
CA VAL A 179 13.29 -4.74 -8.87
C VAL A 179 14.53 -5.63 -8.69
N LEU A 180 15.13 -6.10 -9.79
CA LEU A 180 16.34 -6.90 -9.77
C LEU A 180 17.53 -6.12 -9.20
N ASP A 181 17.72 -4.86 -9.56
CA ASP A 181 18.85 -4.05 -9.09
C ASP A 181 18.75 -3.79 -7.58
N ALA A 182 17.54 -3.50 -7.09
CA ALA A 182 17.29 -3.35 -5.65
C ALA A 182 17.52 -4.66 -4.87
N GLU A 183 17.01 -5.79 -5.37
CA GLU A 183 17.16 -7.09 -4.70
C GLU A 183 18.60 -7.63 -4.78
N THR A 184 19.30 -7.42 -5.89
CA THR A 184 20.71 -7.82 -6.04
C THR A 184 21.63 -6.99 -5.15
N THR A 185 21.37 -5.68 -5.01
CA THR A 185 22.07 -4.81 -4.06
C THR A 185 21.88 -5.30 -2.62
N LYS A 186 20.63 -5.61 -2.24
CA LYS A 186 20.30 -6.16 -0.92
C LYS A 186 21.00 -7.51 -0.66
N LEU A 187 21.03 -8.40 -1.65
CA LEU A 187 21.77 -9.67 -1.56
C LEU A 187 23.29 -9.46 -1.41
N ALA A 188 23.86 -8.49 -2.14
CA ALA A 188 25.28 -8.16 -2.05
C ALA A 188 25.66 -7.59 -0.67
N GLU A 189 24.80 -6.76 -0.08
CA GLU A 189 24.98 -6.25 1.29
C GLU A 189 24.90 -7.35 2.34
N LEU A 190 23.90 -8.24 2.24
CA LEU A 190 23.74 -9.38 3.15
C LEU A 190 24.94 -10.34 3.08
N SER A 191 25.44 -10.60 1.86
CA SER A 191 26.63 -11.41 1.63
C SER A 191 27.89 -10.78 2.25
N ARG A 192 28.10 -9.47 2.05
CA ARG A 192 29.24 -8.73 2.63
C ARG A 192 29.20 -8.67 4.15
N ALA A 193 28.01 -8.59 4.73
CA ALA A 193 27.82 -8.53 6.19
C ALA A 193 28.08 -9.87 6.89
N GLY A 194 28.25 -10.97 6.15
CA GLY A 194 28.49 -12.31 6.71
C GLY A 194 27.33 -12.82 7.57
N LYS A 195 26.13 -12.24 7.43
CA LYS A 195 24.95 -12.63 8.19
C LYS A 195 24.23 -13.77 7.47
N ALA A 196 24.18 -14.94 8.10
CA ALA A 196 23.41 -16.09 7.60
C ALA A 196 21.89 -15.86 7.66
N ILE A 197 21.44 -14.93 8.51
CA ILE A 197 20.02 -14.64 8.75
C ILE A 197 19.68 -13.30 8.08
N THR A 198 18.77 -13.34 7.10
CA THR A 198 18.32 -12.18 6.31
C THR A 198 17.09 -11.50 6.94
N GLY A 199 16.32 -12.24 7.74
CA GLY A 199 15.17 -11.77 8.50
C GLY A 199 15.46 -11.55 9.98
N THR A 200 14.40 -11.43 10.78
CA THR A 200 14.50 -11.38 12.24
C THR A 200 14.70 -12.80 12.78
N ALA A 201 15.78 -13.06 13.51
CA ALA A 201 16.06 -14.38 14.07
C ALA A 201 14.91 -14.84 15.00
N SER A 202 14.45 -16.07 14.82
CA SER A 202 13.44 -16.70 15.68
C SER A 202 14.03 -17.14 17.03
N GLY A 203 15.35 -17.31 17.09
CA GLY A 203 16.06 -17.82 18.27
C GLY A 203 16.22 -19.34 18.29
N TYR A 204 15.73 -20.04 17.26
CA TYR A 204 15.95 -21.47 17.04
C TYR A 204 16.82 -21.66 15.79
N GLU A 205 18.02 -22.23 15.96
CA GLU A 205 19.03 -22.31 14.89
C GLU A 205 18.55 -23.14 13.69
N ASP A 206 17.92 -24.29 13.96
CA ASP A 206 17.34 -25.14 12.92
C ASP A 206 16.25 -24.40 12.11
N LEU A 207 15.39 -23.64 12.79
CA LEU A 207 14.31 -22.90 12.13
C LEU A 207 14.86 -21.71 11.33
N ASP A 208 15.84 -20.99 11.87
CA ASP A 208 16.47 -19.86 11.22
C ASP A 208 17.31 -20.30 10.01
N THR A 209 17.90 -21.49 10.05
CA THR A 209 18.61 -22.09 8.90
C THR A 209 17.66 -22.39 7.75
N ILE A 210 16.45 -22.87 8.05
CA ILE A 210 15.43 -23.18 7.02
C ILE A 210 14.78 -21.90 6.48
N THR A 211 14.50 -20.94 7.36
CA THR A 211 13.69 -19.75 7.01
C THR A 211 14.52 -18.52 6.63
N GLY A 212 15.81 -18.52 6.94
CA GLY A 212 16.65 -17.30 6.92
C GLY A 212 16.20 -16.27 7.96
N GLY A 213 15.44 -16.69 8.98
CA GLY A 213 14.74 -15.83 9.93
C GLY A 213 13.38 -15.32 9.41
N PHE A 214 12.63 -14.66 10.28
CA PHE A 214 11.32 -14.08 9.96
C PHE A 214 11.44 -12.85 9.07
N GLN A 215 11.02 -12.98 7.82
CA GLN A 215 11.15 -11.93 6.81
C GLN A 215 10.12 -10.81 7.00
N PRO A 216 10.53 -9.53 6.88
CA PRO A 216 9.59 -8.41 6.84
C PRO A 216 8.56 -8.56 5.71
N GLY A 217 7.30 -8.25 6.00
CA GLY A 217 6.19 -8.36 5.04
C GLY A 217 5.52 -9.74 4.99
N ASN A 218 6.12 -10.77 5.59
CA ASN A 218 5.49 -12.08 5.68
C ASN A 218 4.49 -12.14 6.85
N LEU A 219 3.31 -12.70 6.60
CA LEU A 219 2.42 -13.19 7.65
C LEU A 219 2.82 -14.62 8.02
N ILE A 220 3.31 -14.83 9.24
CA ILE A 220 3.74 -16.15 9.72
C ILE A 220 2.63 -16.75 10.57
N ILE A 221 2.09 -17.89 10.12
CA ILE A 221 0.99 -18.60 10.79
C ILE A 221 1.52 -19.88 11.41
N LEU A 222 1.43 -20.00 12.74
CA LEU A 222 1.75 -21.24 13.46
C LEU A 222 0.48 -22.05 13.73
N ALA A 223 0.26 -23.12 12.97
CA ALA A 223 -0.89 -24.01 13.10
C ALA A 223 -0.49 -25.40 13.62
N ALA A 224 -1.34 -25.98 14.47
CA ALA A 224 -1.18 -27.33 15.01
C ALA A 224 -2.55 -27.90 15.40
N ARG A 225 -2.66 -29.20 15.68
CA ARG A 225 -3.89 -29.78 16.24
C ARG A 225 -4.10 -29.35 17.70
N PRO A 226 -5.31 -29.47 18.27
CA PRO A 226 -5.51 -29.34 19.71
C PRO A 226 -4.52 -30.22 20.49
N SER A 227 -4.06 -29.74 21.65
CA SER A 227 -3.08 -30.42 22.52
C SER A 227 -1.67 -30.62 21.93
N MET A 228 -1.31 -29.96 20.82
CA MET A 228 0.04 -30.00 20.22
C MET A 228 0.93 -28.80 20.59
N GLY A 229 0.68 -28.16 21.74
CA GLY A 229 1.60 -27.14 22.27
C GLY A 229 1.48 -25.72 21.69
N LYS A 230 0.30 -25.33 21.15
CA LYS A 230 0.02 -23.93 20.76
C LYS A 230 -0.28 -22.99 21.93
N CYS A 231 -0.39 -23.51 23.14
CA CYS A 231 -0.65 -22.71 24.33
C CYS A 231 0.56 -21.82 24.63
N LEU A 232 0.31 -20.54 24.87
CA LEU A 232 1.32 -19.54 25.17
C LEU A 232 1.29 -19.18 26.66
N ALA A 233 2.41 -18.71 27.19
CA ALA A 233 2.47 -18.17 28.55
C ALA A 233 1.64 -16.88 28.65
N GLY A 234 1.03 -16.62 29.81
CA GLY A 234 0.24 -15.41 30.04
C GLY A 234 1.02 -14.10 29.80
N SER A 235 2.32 -14.09 30.10
CA SER A 235 3.21 -12.96 29.86
C SER A 235 3.54 -12.70 28.39
N THR A 236 3.09 -13.55 27.47
CA THR A 236 3.33 -13.36 26.04
C THR A 236 2.64 -12.09 25.56
N LEU A 237 3.38 -11.27 24.81
CA LEU A 237 2.85 -10.03 24.24
C LEU A 237 2.13 -10.29 22.92
N VAL A 238 0.93 -9.75 22.78
CA VAL A 238 0.11 -9.76 21.57
C VAL A 238 -0.18 -8.33 21.11
N TYR A 239 -0.40 -8.15 19.80
CA TYR A 239 -0.78 -6.85 19.24
C TYR A 239 -2.16 -6.43 19.73
N ASP A 240 -2.26 -5.19 20.22
CA ASP A 240 -3.53 -4.58 20.63
C ASP A 240 -4.02 -3.64 19.51
N PRO A 241 -5.06 -4.03 18.75
CA PRO A 241 -5.54 -3.24 17.62
C PRO A 241 -6.25 -1.95 18.03
N THR A 242 -6.59 -1.77 19.32
CA THR A 242 -7.26 -0.55 19.81
C THR A 242 -6.27 0.57 20.11
N THR A 243 -5.09 0.20 20.60
CA THR A 243 -4.04 1.16 20.99
C THR A 243 -2.90 1.23 19.96
N GLY A 244 -2.81 0.25 19.05
CA GLY A 244 -1.66 0.07 18.15
C GLY A 244 -0.40 -0.45 18.85
N GLY A 245 -0.50 -0.77 20.16
CA GLY A 245 0.60 -1.22 20.99
C GLY A 245 0.67 -2.74 21.15
N ARG A 246 1.31 -3.18 22.24
CA ARG A 246 1.37 -4.58 22.64
C ARG A 246 0.80 -4.72 24.05
N ARG A 247 0.03 -5.79 24.29
CA ARG A 247 -0.57 -6.14 25.58
C ARG A 247 -0.25 -7.59 25.93
N ARG A 248 -0.17 -7.95 27.21
CA ARG A 248 0.01 -9.35 27.60
C ARG A 248 -1.27 -10.15 27.44
N ILE A 249 -1.14 -11.46 27.16
CA ILE A 249 -2.30 -12.37 27.07
C ILE A 249 -3.04 -12.46 28.40
N ASP A 250 -2.34 -12.51 29.53
CA ASP A 250 -2.99 -12.60 30.85
C ASP A 250 -3.83 -11.37 31.19
N GLU A 251 -3.33 -10.17 30.92
CA GLU A 251 -4.08 -8.91 31.04
C GLU A 251 -5.35 -8.92 30.16
N LEU A 252 -5.24 -9.45 28.94
CA LEU A 252 -6.38 -9.58 28.02
C LEU A 252 -7.43 -10.56 28.55
N VAL A 253 -6.99 -11.70 29.09
CA VAL A 253 -7.90 -12.68 29.70
C VAL A 253 -8.56 -12.13 30.97
N GLU A 254 -7.80 -11.41 31.82
CA GLU A 254 -8.34 -10.79 33.04
C GLU A 254 -9.39 -9.72 32.72
N ALA A 255 -9.19 -8.94 31.66
CA ALA A 255 -10.20 -7.99 31.18
C ALA A 255 -11.50 -8.70 30.78
N ILE A 256 -11.41 -9.79 30.02
CA ILE A 256 -12.57 -10.60 29.62
C ILE A 256 -13.28 -11.20 30.85
N GLU A 257 -12.52 -11.71 31.82
CA GLU A 257 -13.07 -12.27 33.07
C GLU A 257 -13.77 -11.21 33.94
N ARG A 258 -13.31 -9.95 33.89
CA ARG A 258 -13.99 -8.81 34.52
C ARG A 258 -15.22 -8.32 33.75
N GLY A 259 -15.53 -8.90 32.59
CA GLY A 259 -16.64 -8.50 31.73
C GLY A 259 -16.35 -7.28 30.86
N GLU A 260 -15.08 -6.90 30.72
CA GLU A 260 -14.65 -5.83 29.83
C GLU A 260 -14.61 -6.32 28.37
N GLU A 261 -14.86 -5.41 27.42
CA GLU A 261 -14.65 -5.74 26.01
C GLU A 261 -13.14 -5.78 25.71
N ALA A 262 -12.67 -6.95 25.25
CA ALA A 262 -11.30 -7.13 24.78
C ALA A 262 -11.27 -7.35 23.28
N PHE A 263 -10.30 -6.74 22.61
CA PHE A 263 -10.13 -6.81 21.16
C PHE A 263 -8.76 -7.37 20.81
N VAL A 264 -8.73 -8.19 19.76
CA VAL A 264 -7.52 -8.78 19.18
C VAL A 264 -7.54 -8.58 17.67
N ALA A 265 -6.38 -8.64 17.03
CA ALA A 265 -6.33 -8.74 15.59
C ALA A 265 -6.62 -10.19 15.15
N SER A 266 -7.58 -10.38 14.25
CA SER A 266 -7.85 -11.67 13.60
C SER A 266 -8.06 -11.50 12.11
N LEU A 267 -7.96 -12.59 11.36
CA LEU A 267 -8.23 -12.61 9.93
C LEU A 267 -9.73 -12.79 9.69
N ASP A 268 -10.28 -12.03 8.74
CA ASP A 268 -11.62 -12.25 8.19
C ASP A 268 -11.62 -13.31 7.07
N GLU A 269 -12.78 -13.55 6.46
CA GLU A 269 -12.96 -14.52 5.36
C GLU A 269 -12.11 -14.17 4.12
N ASP A 270 -11.73 -12.91 3.96
CA ASP A 270 -10.89 -12.42 2.88
C ASP A 270 -9.39 -12.43 3.24
N MET A 271 -9.01 -13.06 4.35
CA MET A 271 -7.64 -13.10 4.87
C MET A 271 -7.06 -11.71 5.19
N ARG A 272 -7.91 -10.75 5.53
CA ARG A 272 -7.50 -9.41 5.95
C ARG A 272 -7.51 -9.29 7.47
N LEU A 273 -6.46 -8.67 8.00
CA LEU A 273 -6.36 -8.40 9.43
C LEU A 273 -7.43 -7.37 9.82
N ARG A 274 -8.27 -7.71 10.80
CA ARG A 274 -9.28 -6.81 11.37
C ARG A 274 -9.25 -6.85 12.88
N THR A 275 -9.71 -5.75 13.47
CA THR A 275 -10.05 -5.70 14.89
C THR A 275 -11.26 -6.59 15.13
N SER A 276 -11.15 -7.54 16.05
CA SER A 276 -12.24 -8.45 16.41
C SER A 276 -12.33 -8.64 17.91
N ARG A 277 -13.57 -8.77 18.39
CA ARG A 277 -13.83 -8.93 19.83
C ARG A 277 -13.45 -10.34 20.25
N ALA A 278 -12.57 -10.45 21.24
CA ALA A 278 -12.25 -11.72 21.86
C ALA A 278 -13.48 -12.25 22.61
N THR A 279 -13.94 -13.45 22.26
CA THR A 279 -15.19 -14.01 22.80
C THR A 279 -15.00 -14.69 24.15
N ALA A 280 -13.81 -15.25 24.40
CA ALA A 280 -13.49 -15.93 25.64
C ALA A 280 -11.98 -15.95 25.88
N GLY A 281 -11.58 -15.82 27.15
CA GLY A 281 -10.24 -16.14 27.63
C GLY A 281 -10.26 -17.51 28.31
N LEU A 282 -9.42 -18.44 27.84
CA LEU A 282 -9.32 -19.78 28.43
C LEU A 282 -8.02 -19.90 29.21
N ARG A 283 -8.10 -19.89 30.54
CA ARG A 283 -6.97 -20.23 31.43
C ARG A 283 -6.95 -21.72 31.71
N SER A 284 -5.83 -22.37 31.42
CA SER A 284 -5.56 -23.76 31.85
C SER A 284 -5.12 -23.86 33.33
N GLY A 285 -5.38 -22.82 34.13
CA GLY A 285 -4.96 -22.69 35.52
C GLY A 285 -3.52 -22.23 35.71
N VAL A 286 -3.12 -22.06 36.96
CA VAL A 286 -1.71 -21.86 37.34
C VAL A 286 -1.06 -23.24 37.38
N GLN A 287 -0.15 -23.51 36.45
CA GLN A 287 0.65 -24.72 36.47
C GLN A 287 2.04 -24.39 37.02
N GLN A 288 2.55 -25.29 37.87
CA GLN A 288 3.94 -25.20 38.28
C GLN A 288 4.84 -25.38 37.05
N THR A 289 5.57 -24.32 36.72
CA THR A 289 6.60 -24.34 35.69
C THR A 289 7.96 -24.56 36.33
N TYR A 290 8.83 -25.24 35.58
CA TYR A 290 10.20 -25.53 35.96
C TYR A 290 11.10 -24.77 35.00
N ARG A 291 12.01 -23.97 35.56
CA ARG A 291 13.12 -23.40 34.79
C ARG A 291 14.21 -24.44 34.63
N LEU A 292 14.56 -24.73 33.39
CA LEU A 292 15.72 -25.52 33.00
C LEU A 292 16.81 -24.57 32.57
N THR A 293 17.96 -24.62 33.22
CA THR A 293 19.16 -23.91 32.79
C THR A 293 20.17 -24.93 32.32
N THR A 294 20.47 -24.90 31.02
CA THR A 294 21.52 -25.75 30.44
C THR A 294 22.90 -25.27 30.88
N ARG A 295 23.91 -26.16 30.86
CA ARG A 295 25.31 -25.77 31.11
C ARG A 295 25.81 -24.70 30.13
N LEU A 296 25.19 -24.62 28.95
CA LEU A 296 25.47 -23.63 27.91
C LEU A 296 24.80 -22.27 28.18
N GLY A 297 24.10 -22.10 29.31
CA GLY A 297 23.45 -20.85 29.71
C GLY A 297 22.06 -20.61 29.11
N ARG A 298 21.54 -21.54 28.29
CA ARG A 298 20.19 -21.44 27.72
C ARG A 298 19.12 -21.81 28.76
N ASN A 299 18.03 -21.05 28.77
CA ASN A 299 16.93 -21.21 29.71
C ASN A 299 15.63 -21.61 29.01
N ILE A 300 14.90 -22.55 29.58
CA ILE A 300 13.55 -22.94 29.15
C ILE A 300 12.64 -22.98 30.37
N ASP A 301 11.52 -22.28 30.31
CA ASP A 301 10.45 -22.35 31.31
C ASP A 301 9.35 -23.27 30.77
N ALA A 302 9.10 -24.39 31.43
CA ALA A 302 8.17 -25.41 30.93
C ALA A 302 7.37 -26.09 32.04
N THR A 303 6.18 -26.60 31.71
CA THR A 303 5.33 -27.37 32.65
C THR A 303 5.94 -28.75 32.93
N ALA A 304 5.51 -29.40 34.01
CA ALA A 304 6.02 -30.71 34.44
C ALA A 304 5.97 -31.80 33.35
N ASN A 305 4.95 -31.77 32.51
CA ASN A 305 4.67 -32.73 31.44
C ASN A 305 5.24 -32.31 30.08
N HIS A 306 6.00 -31.21 30.01
CA HIS A 306 6.59 -30.77 28.75
C HIS A 306 7.62 -31.82 28.25
N PRO A 307 7.48 -32.32 27.01
CA PRO A 307 8.39 -33.31 26.46
C PRO A 307 9.72 -32.67 26.09
N LEU A 308 10.81 -33.24 26.59
CA LEU A 308 12.18 -32.87 26.26
C LEU A 308 12.86 -34.09 25.63
N VAL A 309 13.57 -33.87 24.53
CA VAL A 309 14.33 -34.94 23.90
C VAL A 309 15.61 -35.15 24.69
N THR A 310 15.87 -36.40 25.06
CA THR A 310 17.13 -36.84 25.69
C THR A 310 17.83 -37.81 24.75
N LEU A 311 19.06 -38.23 25.11
CA LEU A 311 19.76 -39.29 24.39
C LEU A 311 19.01 -40.64 24.37
N GLN A 312 18.03 -40.82 25.26
CA GLN A 312 17.22 -42.04 25.38
C GLN A 312 15.81 -41.87 24.78
N GLY A 313 15.55 -40.76 24.08
CA GLY A 313 14.24 -40.42 23.52
C GLY A 313 13.53 -39.31 24.29
N GLY A 314 12.26 -39.07 23.96
CA GLY A 314 11.43 -38.06 24.61
C GLY A 314 11.10 -38.45 26.06
N ARG A 315 11.46 -37.59 27.01
CA ARG A 315 11.12 -37.71 28.43
C ARG A 315 10.44 -36.44 28.90
N GLU A 316 9.51 -36.56 29.85
CA GLU A 316 8.87 -35.39 30.41
C GLU A 316 9.78 -34.66 31.39
N ARG A 317 9.61 -33.34 31.54
CA ARG A 317 10.41 -32.54 32.47
C ARG A 317 10.45 -33.08 33.91
N ARG A 318 9.34 -33.62 34.43
CA ARG A 318 9.28 -34.19 35.79
C ARG A 318 10.16 -35.41 35.98
N GLU A 319 10.57 -36.07 34.89
CA GLU A 319 11.38 -37.28 34.92
C GLU A 319 12.89 -36.99 34.86
N LEU A 320 13.27 -35.73 34.61
CA LEU A 320 14.66 -35.32 34.45
C LEU A 320 15.31 -34.92 35.77
N ALA A 321 16.47 -35.51 36.06
CA ALA A 321 17.33 -35.11 37.16
C ALA A 321 18.37 -34.04 36.76
N ILE A 322 18.88 -33.31 37.75
CA ILE A 322 20.00 -32.36 37.54
C ILE A 322 21.22 -33.13 37.04
N GLY A 323 21.81 -32.67 35.94
CA GLY A 323 22.98 -33.30 35.31
C GLY A 323 22.64 -34.20 34.10
N GLU A 324 21.36 -34.48 33.84
CA GLU A 324 20.95 -35.19 32.63
C GLU A 324 21.17 -34.36 31.36
N ARG A 325 21.51 -35.04 30.26
CA ARG A 325 21.70 -34.42 28.94
C ARG A 325 20.37 -34.36 28.20
N ILE A 326 19.92 -33.15 27.95
CA ILE A 326 18.80 -32.86 27.05
C ILE A 326 19.34 -32.39 25.70
N ALA A 327 18.66 -32.76 24.63
CA ALA A 327 18.86 -32.16 23.33
C ALA A 327 18.45 -30.68 23.42
N VAL A 328 19.27 -29.83 22.83
CA VAL A 328 19.04 -28.40 22.72
C VAL A 328 18.99 -28.13 21.22
N PRO A 329 17.96 -27.45 20.71
CA PRO A 329 17.90 -27.04 19.31
C PRO A 329 18.97 -26.00 18.97
#